data_AF-A0A7W7SH39-F1
#
_entry.id   AF-A0A7W7SH39-F1
#
_cell.length_a   1.000
_cell.length_b   1.000
_cell.length_c   1.000
_cell.angle_alpha   90.00
_cell.angle_beta   90.00
_cell.angle_gamma   90.00
#
_symmetry.space_group_name_H-M   'P 1'
#
loop_
_entity.id
_entity.type
_entity.pdbx_description
1 polymer ?
#
loop_
_entity_poly.entity_id
_entity_poly.type
_entity_poly.pdbx_seq_one_letter_code
_entity_poly.pdbx_strand_id
1 'polypeptide(L)'
;MRVEEFERFAAVASERLEFIAGEARTKPPGDGDHGAIIMWLLRQCMQHRPEHDLHIEQGIRVEQYRTGCARSDGVLAPVAHFAGQGEWADPAG
;
A
#
# COMPACT_ATOMS: atom_id res chain seq x y z
N MET A 1 16.98 -11.04 -2.92
CA MET A 1 16.09 -10.58 -3.99
C MET A 1 16.21 -9.06 -4.07
N ARG A 2 16.22 -8.45 -5.26
CA ARG A 2 16.15 -6.98 -5.39
C ARG A 2 14.70 -6.53 -5.51
N VAL A 3 14.41 -5.26 -5.23
CA VAL A 3 13.04 -4.72 -5.29
C VAL A 3 12.43 -4.90 -6.68
N GLU A 4 13.17 -4.69 -7.77
CA GLU A 4 12.65 -4.87 -9.14
C GLU A 4 12.40 -6.34 -9.49
N GLU A 5 13.13 -7.25 -8.85
CA GLU A 5 12.90 -8.68 -8.97
C GLU A 5 11.64 -9.10 -8.23
N PHE A 6 11.44 -8.55 -7.02
CA PHE A 6 10.22 -8.71 -6.25
C PHE A 6 9.00 -8.16 -6.98
N GLU A 7 9.04 -6.93 -7.51
CA GLU A 7 7.90 -6.30 -8.19
C GLU A 7 7.42 -7.15 -9.38
N ARG A 8 8.35 -7.74 -10.15
CA ARG A 8 8.01 -8.67 -11.26
C ARG A 8 7.40 -9.97 -10.77
N PHE A 9 7.88 -10.50 -9.64
CA PHE A 9 7.32 -11.71 -9.04
C PHE A 9 5.91 -11.45 -8.48
N ALA A 10 5.73 -10.34 -7.76
CA ALA A 10 4.45 -9.92 -7.20
C ALA A 10 3.39 -9.69 -8.29
N ALA A 11 3.76 -9.13 -9.43
CA ALA A 11 2.84 -8.88 -10.55
C ALA A 11 2.17 -10.13 -11.13
N VAL A 12 2.74 -11.33 -10.90
CA VAL A 12 2.18 -12.61 -11.37
C VAL A 12 1.77 -13.53 -10.21
N ALA A 13 1.99 -13.12 -8.97
CA ALA A 13 1.61 -13.89 -7.80
C ALA A 13 0.08 -13.86 -7.61
N SER A 14 -0.50 -15.01 -7.25
CA SER A 14 -1.91 -15.07 -6.86
C SER A 14 -2.16 -14.56 -5.43
N GLU A 15 -1.12 -14.55 -4.62
CA GLU A 15 -1.11 -14.05 -3.26
C GLU A 15 -0.72 -12.57 -3.21
N ARG A 16 -1.18 -11.87 -2.17
CA ARG A 16 -0.77 -10.48 -1.92
C ARG A 16 0.55 -10.52 -1.16
N LEU A 17 1.57 -9.89 -1.75
CA LEU A 17 2.91 -9.91 -1.20
C LEU A 17 3.36 -8.55 -0.67
N GLU A 18 4.33 -8.58 0.23
CA GLU A 18 5.14 -7.46 0.68
C GLU A 18 6.62 -7.85 0.60
N PHE A 19 7.50 -6.87 0.48
CA PHE A 19 8.94 -7.03 0.51
C PHE A 19 9.54 -6.15 1.60
N ILE A 20 9.93 -6.76 2.71
CA ILE A 20 10.38 -6.06 3.91
C ILE A 20 11.65 -6.73 4.42
N ALA A 21 12.67 -5.93 4.71
CA ALA A 21 13.99 -6.33 5.16
C ALA A 21 14.66 -7.37 4.23
N GLY A 22 14.42 -7.25 2.93
CA GLY A 22 14.97 -8.17 1.93
C GLY A 22 14.21 -9.50 1.76
N GLU A 23 13.06 -9.65 2.41
CA GLU A 23 12.24 -10.86 2.38
C GLU A 23 10.84 -10.61 1.80
N ALA A 24 10.41 -11.51 0.90
CA ALA A 24 9.04 -11.51 0.39
C ALA A 24 8.13 -12.25 1.39
N ARG A 25 7.00 -11.64 1.75
CA ARG A 25 6.05 -12.15 2.74
C ARG A 25 4.63 -12.04 2.23
N THR A 26 3.78 -13.00 2.58
CA THR A 26 2.35 -12.95 2.26
C THR A 26 1.62 -12.01 3.22
N LYS A 27 0.85 -11.06 2.68
CA LYS A 27 -0.10 -10.27 3.46
C LYS A 27 -1.44 -11.02 3.60
N PRO A 28 -1.83 -11.42 4.81
CA PRO A 28 -3.07 -12.16 5.03
C PRO A 28 -4.30 -11.31 4.66
N PRO A 29 -5.38 -11.92 4.12
CA PRO A 29 -6.64 -11.22 3.84
C PRO A 29 -7.17 -10.56 5.10
N GLY A 30 -7.69 -9.34 4.95
CA GLY A 30 -8.45 -8.69 6.02
C GLY A 30 -9.73 -9.47 6.32
N ASP A 31 -10.23 -9.32 7.55
CA ASP A 31 -11.51 -9.86 8.00
C ASP A 31 -12.58 -8.76 8.12
N GLY A 32 -13.75 -9.11 8.69
CA GLY A 32 -14.84 -8.15 8.87
C GLY A 32 -14.49 -6.99 9.81
N ASP A 33 -13.67 -7.24 10.84
CA ASP A 33 -13.26 -6.24 11.81
C ASP A 33 -12.24 -5.29 11.19
N HIS A 34 -11.29 -5.81 10.42
CA HIS A 34 -10.37 -5.02 9.58
C HIS A 34 -11.14 -4.07 8.66
N GLY A 35 -12.12 -4.59 7.93
CA GLY A 35 -12.96 -3.78 7.04
C GLY A 35 -13.74 -2.68 7.80
N ALA A 36 -14.26 -2.99 8.98
CA ALA A 36 -14.99 -2.03 9.81
C ALA A 36 -14.09 -0.85 10.25
N ILE A 37 -12.84 -1.14 10.63
CA ILE A 37 -11.85 -0.13 11.03
C ILE A 37 -11.46 0.76 9.83
N ILE A 38 -11.22 0.16 8.66
CA ILE A 38 -10.92 0.92 7.43
C ILE A 38 -12.06 1.85 7.06
N MET A 39 -13.29 1.38 7.14
CA MET A 39 -14.47 2.22 6.85
C MET A 39 -14.65 3.34 7.89
N TRP A 40 -14.30 3.11 9.15
CA TRP A 40 -14.27 4.18 10.15
C TRP A 40 -13.22 5.23 9.81
N LEU A 41 -11.98 4.82 9.50
CA LEU A 41 -10.90 5.72 9.10
C LEU A 41 -11.28 6.55 7.87
N LEU A 42 -11.84 5.90 6.83
CA LEU A 42 -12.29 6.58 5.61
C LEU A 42 -13.24 7.74 5.93
N ARG A 43 -14.26 7.49 6.76
CA ARG A 43 -15.22 8.53 7.14
C ARG A 43 -14.54 9.69 7.87
N GLN A 44 -13.61 9.40 8.79
CA GLN A 44 -12.88 10.45 9.51
C GLN A 44 -11.98 11.26 8.58
N CYS A 45 -11.23 10.61 7.70
CA CYS A 45 -10.35 11.26 6.73
C CYS A 45 -11.13 12.17 5.79
N MET A 46 -12.21 11.69 5.16
CA MET A 46 -12.96 12.52 4.20
C MET A 46 -13.69 13.69 4.86
N GLN A 47 -14.08 13.58 6.13
CA GLN A 47 -14.72 14.66 6.88
C GLN A 47 -13.73 15.77 7.27
N HIS A 48 -12.48 15.41 7.58
CA HIS A 48 -11.50 16.34 8.13
C HIS A 48 -10.39 16.77 7.16
N ARG A 49 -10.15 15.99 6.09
CA ARG A 49 -9.08 16.15 5.10
C ARG A 49 -9.57 15.80 3.68
N PRO A 50 -10.59 16.50 3.15
CA PRO A 50 -11.16 16.21 1.83
C PRO A 50 -10.17 16.39 0.66
N GLU A 51 -9.01 17.02 0.91
CA GLU A 51 -7.91 17.17 -0.04
C GLU A 51 -7.00 15.93 -0.13
N HIS A 52 -7.29 14.87 0.64
CA HIS A 52 -6.57 13.59 0.61
C HIS A 52 -7.50 12.42 0.27
N ASP A 53 -6.96 11.42 -0.42
CA ASP A 53 -7.56 10.11 -0.64
C ASP A 53 -7.04 9.11 0.40
N LEU A 54 -7.93 8.26 0.96
CA LEU A 54 -7.53 7.09 1.74
C LEU A 54 -7.52 5.85 0.82
N HIS A 55 -6.34 5.42 0.40
CA HIS A 55 -6.15 4.25 -0.44
C HIS A 55 -6.03 2.98 0.40
N ILE A 56 -6.94 2.03 0.18
CA ILE A 56 -6.95 0.74 0.86
C ILE A 56 -5.98 -0.19 0.15
N GLU A 57 -5.05 -0.80 0.90
CA GLU A 57 -4.09 -1.78 0.37
C GLU A 57 -3.23 -1.32 -0.82
N GLN A 58 -2.96 -0.02 -0.95
CA GLN A 58 -2.00 0.51 -1.93
C GLN A 58 -0.58 0.02 -1.59
N GLY A 59 0.09 -0.54 -2.59
CA GLY A 59 1.52 -0.84 -2.50
C GLY A 59 2.33 0.45 -2.54
N ILE A 60 3.22 0.62 -1.57
CA ILE A 60 4.13 1.76 -1.49
C ILE A 60 5.57 1.26 -1.34
N ARG A 61 6.50 1.98 -1.96
CA ARG A 61 7.92 1.75 -1.71
C ARG A 61 8.27 2.24 -0.31
N VAL A 62 9.03 1.45 0.42
CA VAL A 62 9.41 1.71 1.81
C VAL A 62 10.91 1.47 2.01
N GLU A 63 11.37 1.66 3.24
CA GLU A 63 12.79 1.58 3.65
C GLU A 63 13.67 2.70 3.11
N GLN A 64 14.90 2.75 3.65
CA GLN A 64 15.91 3.65 3.15
C GLN A 64 16.21 3.30 1.68
N TYR A 65 16.26 4.31 0.82
CA TYR A 65 16.48 4.13 -0.61
C TYR A 65 15.42 3.29 -1.35
N ARG A 66 14.20 3.16 -0.79
CA ARG A 66 13.06 2.52 -1.47
C ARG A 66 13.33 1.06 -1.87
N THR A 67 14.07 0.35 -1.02
CA THR A 67 14.46 -1.05 -1.24
C THR A 67 13.39 -2.06 -0.82
N GLY A 68 12.34 -1.60 -0.15
CA GLY A 68 11.20 -2.41 0.25
C GLY A 68 9.89 -1.99 -0.43
N CYS A 69 8.89 -2.86 -0.32
CA CYS A 69 7.54 -2.68 -0.84
C CYS A 69 6.54 -3.13 0.22
N ALA A 70 5.81 -2.19 0.83
CA ALA A 70 4.78 -2.50 1.82
C ALA A 70 3.40 -2.30 1.24
N ARG A 71 2.46 -3.18 1.59
CA ARG A 71 1.06 -3.06 1.26
C ARG A 71 0.34 -2.71 2.55
N SER A 72 0.39 -1.44 2.95
CA SER A 72 -0.26 -0.99 4.19
C SER A 72 -1.78 -1.20 4.15
N ASP A 73 -2.46 -1.23 5.30
CA ASP A 73 -3.92 -1.36 5.32
C ASP A 73 -4.63 -0.10 4.79
N GLY A 74 -4.02 1.07 4.97
CA GLY A 74 -4.50 2.34 4.44
C GLY A 74 -3.36 3.35 4.28
N VAL A 75 -3.31 4.00 3.11
CA VAL A 75 -2.40 5.11 2.82
C VAL A 75 -3.22 6.37 2.60
N LEU A 76 -2.99 7.39 3.43
CA LEU A 76 -3.57 8.72 3.24
C LEU A 76 -2.59 9.56 2.42
N ALA A 77 -2.99 10.01 1.23
CA ALA A 77 -2.15 10.79 0.32
C ALA A 77 -2.99 11.89 -0.36
N PRO A 78 -2.39 12.96 -0.91
CA PRO A 78 -3.14 13.95 -1.66
C PRO A 78 -3.94 13.32 -2.79
N VAL A 79 -5.06 13.96 -3.14
CA VAL A 79 -5.94 13.45 -4.20
C VAL A 79 -5.15 13.14 -5.47
N ALA A 80 -5.36 11.94 -6.00
CA ALA A 80 -4.73 11.41 -7.21
C ALA A 80 -3.19 11.27 -7.17
N HIS A 81 -2.54 11.35 -6.00
CA HIS A 81 -1.08 11.22 -5.88
C HIS A 81 -0.53 9.96 -6.57
N PHE A 82 -1.18 8.80 -6.36
CA PHE A 82 -0.73 7.53 -6.93
C PHE A 82 -1.16 7.26 -8.38
N ALA A 83 -1.93 8.17 -9.00
CA ALA A 83 -2.43 7.97 -10.35
C ALA A 83 -1.28 7.80 -11.35
N GLY A 84 -1.28 6.69 -12.09
CA GLY A 84 -0.26 6.39 -13.11
C GLY A 84 1.07 5.86 -12.58
N GLN A 85 1.25 5.68 -11.27
CA GLN A 85 2.49 5.17 -10.68
C GLN A 85 2.61 3.64 -10.67
N GLY A 86 1.50 2.94 -10.91
CA GLY A 86 1.42 1.48 -10.83
C GLY A 86 1.18 0.98 -9.41
N GLU A 87 1.47 -0.29 -9.18
CA GLU A 87 1.17 -0.98 -7.91
C GLU A 87 2.06 -0.54 -6.76
N TRP A 88 3.34 -0.30 -7.01
CA TRP A 88 4.35 0.06 -6.00
C TRP A 88 4.74 1.53 -6.15
N ALA A 89 3.96 2.39 -5.49
CA ALA A 89 4.03 3.83 -5.69
C ALA A 89 5.09 4.54 -4.82
N ASP A 90 5.47 5.75 -5.20
CA ASP A 90 6.33 6.64 -4.42
C ASP A 90 5.57 7.18 -3.19
N PRO A 91 6.05 6.94 -1.96
CA PRO A 91 5.40 7.44 -0.76
C PRO A 91 5.50 8.96 -0.57
N ALA A 92 6.32 9.67 -1.35
CA ALA A 92 6.48 11.11 -1.24
C ALA A 92 5.32 11.87 -1.91
N GLY A 93 4.21 12.02 -1.17
CA GLY A 93 3.04 12.83 -1.51
C GLY A 93 2.82 13.98 -0.54
#